data_AF-A0A920SBP8-F1
#
_entry.id   AF-A0A920SBP8-F1
#
_cell.length_a   1.000
_cell.length_b   1.000
_cell.length_c   1.000
_cell.angle_alpha   90.00
_cell.angle_beta   90.00
_cell.angle_gamma   90.00
#
_symmetry.space_group_name_H-M   'P 1'
#
loop_
_entity.id
_entity.type
_entity.pdbx_description
1 polymer ?
#
loop_
_entity_poly.entity_id
_entity_poly.type
_entity_poly.pdbx_seq_one_letter_code
_entity_poly.pdbx_strand_id
1 'polypeptide(L)' 'MQQASKFGIYLNAKENQVVRINSPYWIPEEPDWVLLTNEVNATLLDIREMAKKKDYPMTLDPSLGASSL' A
#
# COMPACT_ATOMS: atom_id res chain seq x y z
N MET A 1 -21.84 15.92 6.52
CA MET A 1 -20.47 16.43 6.75
C MET A 1 -19.54 15.24 6.89
N GLN A 2 -18.38 15.31 6.23
CA GLN A 2 -17.22 14.41 6.36
C GLN A 2 -17.52 12.92 6.11
N GLN A 3 -17.85 12.56 4.85
CA GLN A 3 -17.52 11.21 4.40
C GLN A 3 -16.01 11.12 4.47
N ALA A 4 -15.48 10.51 5.55
CA ALA A 4 -14.06 10.36 5.81
C ALA A 4 -13.42 9.95 4.50
N SER A 5 -12.73 10.90 3.86
CA SER A 5 -12.37 10.74 2.47
C SER A 5 -11.42 9.57 2.44
N LYS A 6 -11.84 8.47 1.81
CA LYS A 6 -11.07 7.22 1.67
C LYS A 6 -9.84 7.41 0.77
N PHE A 7 -9.32 8.63 0.71
CA PHE A 7 -8.11 9.04 0.04
C PHE A 7 -6.92 8.68 0.90
N GLY A 8 -5.89 8.20 0.24
CA GLY A 8 -4.71 7.69 0.92
C GLY A 8 -3.98 6.68 0.07
N ILE A 9 -3.05 6.01 0.72
CA ILE A 9 -2.28 4.91 0.16
C ILE A 9 -2.86 3.60 0.68
N TYR A 10 -3.17 2.69 -0.23
CA TYR A 10 -3.63 1.34 0.09
C TYR A 10 -2.57 0.33 -0.30
N LEU A 11 -2.44 -0.70 0.52
CA LEU A 11 -1.50 -1.81 0.32
C LEU A 11 -2.31 -3.09 0.10
N ASN A 12 -1.96 -3.83 -0.95
CA ASN A 12 -2.31 -5.23 -1.11
C ASN A 12 -1.07 -6.07 -0.83
N ALA A 13 -1.03 -6.68 0.37
CA ALA A 13 0.11 -7.47 0.82
C ALA A 13 0.22 -8.82 0.08
N LYS A 14 -0.90 -9.35 -0.45
CA LYS A 14 -0.91 -10.62 -1.20
C LYS A 14 -0.17 -10.48 -2.53
N GLU A 15 -0.34 -9.34 -3.19
CA GLU A 15 0.23 -9.06 -4.50
C GLU A 15 1.46 -8.14 -4.45
N ASN A 16 1.86 -7.70 -3.25
CA ASN A 16 2.90 -6.67 -3.04
C ASN A 16 2.65 -5.36 -3.82
N GLN A 17 1.38 -4.98 -3.97
CA GLN A 17 0.99 -3.79 -4.72
C GLN A 17 0.58 -2.64 -3.81
N VAL A 18 0.82 -1.42 -4.28
CA VAL A 18 0.42 -0.19 -3.60
C VAL A 18 -0.32 0.71 -4.59
N VAL A 19 -1.44 1.28 -4.14
CA VAL A 19 -2.20 2.26 -4.93
C VAL A 19 -2.41 3.54 -4.13
N ARG A 20 -2.39 4.67 -4.84
CA ARG A 20 -2.70 5.99 -4.30
C ARG A 20 -4.09 6.40 -4.79
N ILE A 21 -4.98 6.67 -3.84
CA ILE A 21 -6.33 7.15 -4.13
C ILE A 21 -6.39 8.64 -3.82
N ASN A 22 -6.51 9.46 -4.85
CA ASN A 22 -6.69 10.91 -4.77
C ASN A 22 -8.05 11.38 -5.33
N SER A 23 -8.87 10.43 -5.78
CA SER A 23 -10.15 10.67 -6.45
C SER A 23 -11.18 9.66 -5.96
N PRO A 24 -12.48 10.03 -5.85
CA PRO A 24 -13.49 9.17 -5.24
C PRO A 24 -14.10 8.14 -6.21
N TYR A 25 -13.66 8.12 -7.47
CA TYR A 25 -14.25 7.29 -8.53
C TYR A 25 -13.98 5.78 -8.35
N TRP A 26 -12.92 5.43 -7.63
CA TRP A 26 -12.61 4.05 -7.29
C TRP A 26 -11.92 4.02 -5.94
N ILE A 27 -12.45 3.22 -5.03
CA ILE A 27 -11.86 2.98 -3.72
C ILE A 27 -11.70 1.46 -3.60
N PRO A 28 -10.48 0.97 -3.35
CA PRO A 28 -10.25 -0.44 -3.23
C PRO A 28 -10.90 -1.00 -1.94
N GLU A 29 -11.33 -2.25 -2.00
CA GLU A 29 -12.10 -2.89 -0.94
C GLU A 29 -11.26 -3.84 -0.08
N GLU A 30 -11.63 -3.95 1.19
CA GLU A 30 -11.13 -4.96 2.11
C GLU A 30 -11.68 -6.35 1.72
N PRO A 31 -10.99 -7.47 2.05
CA PRO A 31 -9.78 -7.55 2.87
C PRO A 31 -8.47 -7.42 2.07
N ASP A 32 -8.54 -7.38 0.74
CA ASP A 32 -7.35 -7.44 -0.12
C ASP A 32 -6.54 -6.14 -0.05
N TRP A 33 -7.23 -5.00 0.03
CA TRP A 33 -6.59 -3.70 0.12
C TRP A 33 -6.84 -3.06 1.47
N VAL A 34 -5.76 -2.70 2.16
CA VAL A 34 -5.84 -2.06 3.47
C VAL A 34 -5.24 -0.66 3.41
N LEU A 35 -5.93 0.30 4.05
CA LEU A 35 -5.49 1.68 4.14
C LEU A 35 -4.22 1.78 5.00
N LEU A 36 -3.12 2.12 4.34
CA LEU A 36 -1.82 2.27 4.97
C LEU A 36 -1.71 3.63 5.67
N THR A 37 -2.07 4.70 4.95
CA THR A 37 -2.05 6.10 5.43
C THR A 37 -3.02 6.97 4.63
N ASN A 38 -3.56 8.03 5.23
CA ASN A 38 -4.35 9.07 4.56
C ASN A 38 -3.48 10.12 3.86
N GLU A 39 -2.16 10.06 4.08
CA GLU A 39 -1.19 10.96 3.47
C GLU A 39 -0.92 10.57 2.01
N VAL A 40 -1.73 11.10 1.09
CA VAL A 40 -1.65 10.78 -0.34
C VAL A 40 -0.29 11.09 -0.96
N ASN A 41 0.48 12.03 -0.39
CA ASN A 41 1.78 12.45 -0.89
C ASN A 41 2.96 11.73 -0.23
N ALA A 42 2.70 10.68 0.56
CA ALA A 42 3.77 9.88 1.18
C ALA A 42 4.75 9.35 0.11
N THR A 43 6.04 9.37 0.45
CA THR A 43 7.10 8.85 -0.43
C THR A 43 7.08 7.33 -0.45
N LEU A 44 7.68 6.71 -1.48
CA LEU A 44 7.81 5.25 -1.54
C LEU A 44 8.62 4.67 -0.36
N LEU A 45 9.60 5.44 0.15
CA LEU A 45 10.39 5.05 1.32
C LEU A 45 9.49 5.03 2.57
N ASP A 46 8.70 6.07 2.79
CA ASP A 46 7.78 6.14 3.93
C ASP A 46 6.74 5.01 3.87
N ILE A 47 6.17 4.78 2.69
CA ILE A 47 5.20 3.69 2.43
C ILE A 47 5.81 2.35 2.81
N ARG A 48 7.04 2.07 2.38
CA ARG A 48 7.74 0.82 2.68
C ARG A 48 7.96 0.65 4.19
N GLU A 49 8.42 1.70 4.87
CA GLU A 49 8.65 1.66 6.31
C GLU A 49 7.35 1.53 7.11
N MET A 50 6.27 2.16 6.66
CA MET A 50 4.93 1.99 7.24
C MET A 50 4.39 0.57 7.06
N ALA A 51 4.57 -0.03 5.88
CA ALA A 51 4.13 -1.40 5.60
C ALA A 51 4.83 -2.42 6.51
N LYS A 52 6.15 -2.25 6.72
CA LYS A 52 6.93 -3.08 7.65
C LYS A 52 6.45 -2.94 9.10
N LYS A 53 6.18 -1.71 9.56
CA LYS A 53 5.77 -1.43 10.95
C LYS A 53 4.39 -2.01 11.30
N LYS A 54 3.50 -2.13 10.31
CA LYS A 54 2.16 -2.69 10.52
C LYS A 54 2.12 -4.23 10.51
N ASP A 55 3.27 -4.90 10.43
CA ASP A 55 3.38 -6.36 10.30
C ASP A 55 2.58 -6.92 9.11
N TYR A 56 2.42 -6.13 8.04
CA TYR A 56 1.93 -6.71 6.80
C TYR A 56 3.05 -7.60 6.26
N PRO A 57 2.81 -8.91 6.07
CA PRO A 57 3.80 -9.78 5.44
C PRO A 57 3.89 -9.36 3.98
N MET A 58 4.68 -8.33 3.71
CA MET A 58 5.16 -8.01 2.37
C MET A 58 6.17 -9.12 2.09
N THR A 59 5.70 -10.24 1.57
CA THR A 59 6.57 -11.30 1.07
C THR A 59 7.29 -10.73 -0.13
N LEU A 60 8.36 -9.97 0.11
CA LEU A 60 9.30 -9.52 -0.91
C LEU A 60 9.76 -10.80 -1.59
N ASP A 61 9.29 -11.03 -2.82
CA ASP A 61 9.68 -12.19 -3.60
C ASP A 61 11.22 -12.16 -3.75
N PRO A 62 11.94 -13.11 -3.13
CA PRO A 62 13.40 -13.15 -3.24
C PRO A 62 13.88 -13.44 -4.67
N SER A 63 13.00 -13.89 -5.57
CA SER A 63 13.33 -14.27 -6.95
C SER A 63 13.74 -13.08 -7.84
N LEU A 64 13.39 -11.85 -7.45
CA LEU A 64 13.74 -10.63 -8.21
C LEU A 64 15.12 -10.05 -7.86
N GLY A 65 15.87 -10.67 -6.93
CA GLY A 65 17.11 -10.12 -6.38
C GLY A 65 18.39 -10.94 -6.63
N ALA A 66 18.35 -12.01 -7.42
CA ALA A 66 19.54 -12.83 -7.68
C ALA A 66 19.53 -13.46 -9.08
N SER A 67 19.68 -12.64 -10.13
CA SER A 67 20.43 -13.11 -11.29
C SER A 67 21.92 -13.07 -10.92
N SER A 68 22.38 -14.17 -10.33
CA SER A 68 23.80 -14.51 -10.28
C SER A 68 24.16 -15.27 -11.56
N LEU A 69 25.37 -14.97 -12.06
CA LEU A 69 26.09 -15.50 -13.23
C LEU A 69 25.97 -14.65 -14.51
#